data_AF-A0A7W1SKF0-F1
#
_entry.id   AF-A0A7W1SKF0-F1
#
_cell.length_a   1.000
_cell.length_b   1.000
_cell.length_c   1.000
_cell.angle_alpha   90.00
_cell.angle_beta   90.00
_cell.angle_gamma   90.00
#
_symmetry.space_group_name_H-M   'P 1'
#
loop_
_entity.id
_entity.type
_entity.pdbx_description
1 polymer ?
#
loop_
_entity_poly.entity_id
_entity_poly.type
_entity_poly.pdbx_seq_one_letter_code
_entity_poly.pdbx_strand_id
1 'polypeptide(L)'
;MATILLAGEDAALLEGLAQSFATLGHSSTVVRTLSEARDASRRLMPLVSVVDRTLLGNEHTLGLSAAAGGATLLFGHGETAPGLLPAQV
;
A
#
# COMPACT_ATOMS: atom_id res chain seq x y z
N MET A 1 -6.59 8.80 -14.42
CA MET A 1 -7.26 8.00 -13.39
C MET A 1 -6.40 6.78 -13.12
N ALA A 2 -6.03 6.54 -11.86
CA ALA A 2 -5.12 5.45 -11.46
C ALA A 2 -5.74 4.65 -10.31
N THR A 3 -5.39 3.37 -10.24
CA THR A 3 -5.79 2.48 -9.15
C THR A 3 -4.77 2.55 -8.02
N ILE A 4 -5.24 2.91 -6.83
CA ILE A 4 -4.44 3.07 -5.61
C ILE A 4 -4.88 2.02 -4.59
N LEU A 5 -3.94 1.30 -4.02
CA LEU A 5 -4.19 0.38 -2.92
C LEU A 5 -3.75 1.03 -1.61
N LEU A 6 -4.64 1.10 -0.62
CA LEU A 6 -4.36 1.64 0.71
C LEU A 6 -4.49 0.50 1.73
N ALA A 7 -3.43 0.23 2.50
CA ALA A 7 -3.39 -0.83 3.49
C ALA A 7 -2.94 -0.28 4.84
N GLY A 8 -3.73 -0.47 5.89
CA GLY A 8 -3.36 -0.06 7.25
C GLY A 8 -4.43 -0.36 8.31
N GLU A 9 -4.11 -0.12 9.57
CA GLU A 9 -5.05 -0.32 10.69
C GLU A 9 -5.82 0.96 11.05
N ASP A 10 -5.23 2.14 10.83
CA ASP A 10 -5.85 3.43 11.14
C ASP A 10 -6.93 3.79 10.11
N ALA A 11 -8.19 3.52 10.49
CA ALA A 11 -9.35 3.77 9.65
C ALA A 11 -9.49 5.25 9.25
N ALA A 12 -9.32 6.17 10.20
CA ALA A 12 -9.54 7.59 9.98
C ALA A 12 -8.51 8.16 8.99
N LEU A 13 -7.25 7.75 9.14
CA LEU A 13 -6.19 8.14 8.20
C LEU A 13 -6.44 7.56 6.80
N LEU A 14 -6.78 6.28 6.70
CA LEU A 14 -7.04 5.64 5.40
C LEU A 14 -8.24 6.26 4.69
N GLU A 15 -9.30 6.62 5.42
CA GLU A 15 -10.45 7.35 4.87
C GLU A 15 -10.05 8.74 4.36
N GLY A 16 -9.25 9.48 5.14
CA GLY A 16 -8.72 10.79 4.71
C GLY A 16 -7.87 10.70 3.45
N LEU A 17 -7.03 9.67 3.34
CA LEU A 17 -6.24 9.40 2.13
C LEU A 17 -7.13 9.00 0.95
N ALA A 18 -8.10 8.10 1.16
CA ALA A 18 -9.04 7.68 0.13
C ALA A 18 -9.84 8.87 -0.43
N GLN A 19 -10.32 9.77 0.43
CA GLN A 19 -11.03 10.98 0.03
C GLN A 19 -10.13 11.96 -0.73
N SER A 20 -8.87 12.10 -0.30
CA SER A 20 -7.88 12.93 -1.00
C SER A 20 -7.62 12.41 -2.42
N PHE A 21 -7.41 11.10 -2.57
CA PHE A 21 -7.22 10.46 -3.87
C PHE A 21 -8.47 10.54 -4.76
N ALA A 22 -9.66 10.36 -4.18
CA ALA A 22 -10.92 10.49 -4.90
C ALA A 22 -11.12 11.92 -5.45
N THR A 23 -10.77 12.94 -4.65
CA THR A 23 -10.82 14.36 -5.06
C THR A 23 -9.90 14.64 -6.26
N LEU A 24 -8.79 13.91 -6.37
CA LEU A 24 -7.86 13.98 -7.50
C LEU A 24 -8.27 13.08 -8.70
N GLY A 25 -9.39 12.38 -8.62
CA GLY A 25 -9.90 11.52 -9.69
C GLY A 25 -9.19 10.15 -9.78
N HIS A 26 -8.62 9.67 -8.68
CA HIS A 26 -8.09 8.30 -8.55
C HIS A 26 -9.10 7.38 -7.87
N SER A 27 -8.99 6.08 -8.15
CA SER A 27 -9.80 5.05 -7.48
C SER A 27 -8.95 4.37 -6.42
N SER A 28 -9.43 4.36 -5.17
CA SER A 28 -8.75 3.74 -4.04
C SER A 28 -9.46 2.46 -3.59
N THR A 29 -8.69 1.44 -3.24
CA THR A 29 -9.16 0.23 -2.54
C THR A 29 -8.51 0.21 -1.18
N VAL A 30 -9.30 0.11 -0.11
CA VAL A 30 -8.82 0.07 1.27
C VAL A 30 -8.88 -1.36 1.80
N VAL A 31 -7.78 -1.82 2.37
CA VAL A 31 -7.65 -3.14 3.03
C VAL A 31 -7.01 -2.96 4.41
N ARG A 32 -7.22 -3.91 5.32
CA ARG A 32 -6.72 -3.79 6.71
C ARG A 32 -5.66 -4.79 7.09
N THR A 33 -5.42 -5.80 6.26
CA THR A 33 -4.37 -6.79 6.50
C THR A 33 -3.39 -6.87 5.34
N LEU A 34 -2.15 -7.29 5.64
CA LEU A 34 -1.14 -7.50 4.61
C LEU A 34 -1.53 -8.63 3.63
N SER A 35 -2.27 -9.64 4.09
CA SER A 35 -2.78 -10.72 3.24
C SER A 35 -3.78 -10.20 2.20
N GLU A 36 -4.75 -9.38 2.64
CA GLU A 36 -5.70 -8.73 1.73
C GLU A 36 -4.99 -7.78 0.77
N ALA A 37 -3.96 -7.05 1.23
CA ALA A 37 -3.16 -6.20 0.37
C ALA A 37 -2.47 -7.00 -0.74
N ARG A 38 -1.91 -8.18 -0.42
CA ARG A 38 -1.30 -9.07 -1.41
C ARG A 38 -2.31 -9.56 -2.43
N ASP A 39 -3.47 -10.05 -2.00
CA ASP A 39 -4.54 -10.51 -2.91
C ASP A 39 -5.06 -9.35 -3.80
N ALA A 40 -5.37 -8.20 -3.20
CA ALA A 40 -5.83 -7.02 -3.92
C ALA A 40 -4.78 -6.51 -4.92
N SER A 41 -3.50 -6.50 -4.55
CA SER A 41 -2.42 -6.04 -5.44
C SER A 41 -2.30 -6.91 -6.70
N ARG A 42 -2.51 -8.23 -6.57
CA ARG A 42 -2.48 -9.16 -7.71
C ARG A 42 -3.68 -9.00 -8.62
N ARG A 43 -4.86 -8.72 -8.07
CA ARG A 43 -6.10 -8.55 -8.84
C ARG A 43 -6.18 -7.19 -9.53
N LEU A 44 -5.76 -6.13 -8.83
CA LEU A 44 -5.96 -4.76 -9.26
C LEU A 44 -4.74 -4.19 -10.00
N MET A 45 -3.56 -4.78 -9.83
CA MET A 45 -2.27 -4.25 -10.29
C MET A 45 -2.18 -2.73 -10.09
N PRO A 46 -2.20 -2.25 -8.84
CA PRO A 46 -2.23 -0.83 -8.56
C PRO A 46 -0.96 -0.13 -9.08
N LEU A 47 -1.11 1.14 -9.50
CA LEU A 47 0.02 2.00 -9.83
C LEU A 47 0.71 2.51 -8.57
N VAL A 48 -0.03 2.68 -7.47
CA VAL A 48 0.54 3.06 -6.17
C VAL A 48 -0.09 2.21 -5.09
N SER A 49 0.75 1.60 -4.25
CA SER A 49 0.33 0.97 -2.99
C SER A 49 0.85 1.79 -1.82
N VAL A 50 0.00 2.18 -0.88
CA VAL A 50 0.36 2.89 0.34
C VAL A 50 0.09 1.96 1.51
N VAL A 51 1.13 1.57 2.23
CA VAL A 51 1.08 0.49 3.22
C VAL A 51 1.58 1.02 4.56
N ASP A 52 0.78 0.81 5.60
CA ASP A 52 1.18 1.10 6.97
C ASP A 52 2.25 0.09 7.41
N ARG A 53 3.35 0.59 7.98
CA ARG A 53 4.48 -0.26 8.39
C ARG A 53 4.13 -1.25 9.49
N THR A 54 3.12 -0.97 10.31
CA THR A 54 2.71 -1.86 11.41
C THR A 54 2.21 -3.19 10.88
N LEU A 55 1.67 -3.21 9.65
CA LEU A 55 1.21 -4.42 8.98
C LEU A 55 2.35 -5.38 8.60
N LEU A 56 3.60 -4.93 8.57
CA LEU A 56 4.74 -5.80 8.25
C LEU A 56 5.14 -6.71 9.41
N GLY A 57 4.94 -6.28 10.67
CA GLY A 57 5.47 -7.00 11.83
C GLY A 57 6.98 -7.27 11.69
N ASN A 58 7.35 -8.55 11.58
CA ASN A 58 8.74 -9.02 11.38
C ASN A 58 9.08 -9.34 9.91
N GLU A 59 8.13 -9.16 8.98
CA GLU A 59 8.36 -9.40 7.57
C GLU A 59 9.24 -8.31 6.96
N HIS A 60 10.27 -8.73 6.23
CA HIS A 60 11.20 -7.82 5.55
C HIS A 60 10.79 -7.54 4.10
N THR A 61 9.68 -8.14 3.65
CA THR A 61 9.21 -8.09 2.26
C THR A 61 7.71 -7.86 2.20
N LEU A 62 7.29 -6.87 1.40
CA LEU A 62 5.88 -6.56 1.19
C LEU A 62 5.19 -7.60 0.30
N GLY A 63 5.86 -8.05 -0.75
CA GLY A 63 5.31 -9.02 -1.71
C GLY A 63 4.08 -8.51 -2.47
N LEU A 64 3.97 -7.18 -2.64
CA LEU A 64 2.87 -6.54 -3.37
C LEU A 64 3.19 -6.48 -4.87
N SER A 65 2.23 -6.87 -5.69
CA SER A 65 2.31 -6.72 -7.14
C SER A 65 1.90 -5.30 -7.53
N ALA A 66 2.70 -4.65 -8.39
CA ALA A 66 2.38 -3.34 -8.94
C ALA A 66 2.29 -3.42 -10.46
N ALA A 67 1.53 -2.51 -11.06
CA ALA A 67 1.62 -2.28 -12.50
C ALA A 67 3.04 -1.84 -12.91
N ALA A 68 3.38 -1.98 -14.19
CA ALA A 68 4.66 -1.49 -14.70
C ALA A 68 4.82 0.01 -14.44
N GLY A 69 5.93 0.40 -13.82
CA GLY A 69 6.18 1.78 -13.38
C GLY A 69 5.45 2.19 -12.11
N GLY A 70 4.79 1.26 -11.43
CA GLY A 70 4.14 1.50 -10.15
C GLY A 70 5.10 1.59 -8.97
N ALA A 71 4.63 2.17 -7.87
CA ALA A 71 5.40 2.39 -6.65
C ALA A 71 4.69 1.83 -5.42
N THR A 72 5.47 1.42 -4.42
CA THR A 72 4.96 1.10 -3.08
C THR A 72 5.55 2.08 -2.08
N LEU A 73 4.67 2.76 -1.35
CA LEU A 73 4.99 3.73 -0.32
C LEU A 73 4.70 3.08 1.04
N LEU A 74 5.66 3.19 1.95
CA LEU A 74 5.44 2.81 3.35
C LEU A 74 5.33 4.04 4.21
N PHE A 75 4.36 4.04 5.12
CA PHE A 75 4.18 5.11 6.09
C PHE A 75 4.04 4.53 7.50
N GLY A 76 4.27 5.36 8.51
CA GLY A 76 4.20 4.98 9.92
C GLY A 76 5.50 5.29 10.67
N HIS A 77 5.41 5.38 12.00
CA HIS A 77 6.50 5.85 12.84
C HIS A 77 7.38 4.71 13.37
N GLY A 78 8.70 4.89 13.35
CA GLY A 78 9.67 3.98 13.97
C GLY A 78 11.08 4.19 13.43
N GLU A 79 12.06 3.96 14.30
CA GLU A 79 13.50 4.13 14.02
C GLU A 79 13.91 3.36 12.76
N THR A 80 14.61 4.05 11.86
CA THR A 80 15.28 3.61 10.63
C THR A 80 14.84 2.24 10.09
N ALA A 81 13.91 2.24 9.12
CA ALA A 81 13.54 1.02 8.42
C ALA A 81 14.79 0.39 7.76
N PRO A 82 15.07 -0.92 7.95
CA PRO A 82 16.05 -1.60 7.10
C PRO A 82 15.58 -1.46 5.65
N GLY A 83 16.48 -1.03 4.77
CA GLY A 83 16.15 -0.71 3.38
C GLY A 83 15.35 -1.83 2.75
N LEU A 84 14.15 -1.51 2.25
CA LEU A 84 13.30 -2.46 1.56
C LEU A 84 14.01 -2.90 0.28
N LEU A 85 14.34 -4.18 0.19
CA LEU A 85 14.87 -4.76 -1.04
C LEU A 85 13.74 -4.80 -2.08
N PRO A 86 14.00 -4.44 -3.34
CA PRO A 86 13.00 -4.55 -4.39
C PRO A 86 12.52 -6.00 -4.48
N ALA A 87 11.21 -6.18 -4.64
CA ALA A 87 10.63 -7.47 -4.97
C ALA A 87 11.32 -7.97 -6.25
N GLN A 88 12.14 -9.00 -6.11
CA GLN A 88 12.83 -9.64 -7.23
C GLN A 88 11.72 -10.23 -8.12
N VAL A 89 11.68 -9.82 -9.38
CA VAL A 89 10.76 -10.33 -10.42
C VAL A 89 11.13 -11.76 -10.77
#